data_AF-A0A4Q3VQE2-F1
#
_entry.id   AF-A0A4Q3VQE2-F1
#
_cell.length_a   1.000
_cell.length_b   1.000
_cell.length_c   1.000
_cell.angle_alpha   90.00
_cell.angle_beta   90.00
_cell.angle_gamma   90.00
#
_symmetry.space_group_name_H-M   'P 1'
#
loop_
_entity.id
_entity.type
_entity.pdbx_description
1 polymer ?
#
loop_
_entity_poly.entity_id
_entity_poly.type
_entity_poly.pdbx_seq_one_letter_code
_entity_poly.pdbx_strand_id
1 'polypeptide(L)'
;EGWVAEEALAIGVFCALRGKDFEEAVAIAVNHSGDSDSTGSIAGQIVGTFAGKWVIPARWLDELELRLEIEILADDLYDCFHSRGRRSEEEWRQRYPGC
;
A
#
# COMPACT_ATOMS: atom_id res chain seq x y z
N GLU A 1 9.62 -16.31 8.90
CA GLU A 1 10.66 -15.26 8.83
C GLU A 1 10.70 -14.76 7.40
N GLY A 2 10.97 -13.47 7.19
CA GLY A 2 10.80 -12.77 5.90
C GLY A 2 12.02 -11.91 5.58
N TRP A 3 13.21 -12.35 5.98
CA TRP A 3 14.42 -11.52 5.98
C TRP A 3 15.03 -11.36 4.59
N VAL A 4 14.63 -12.21 3.65
CA VAL A 4 14.98 -12.11 2.24
C VAL A 4 13.72 -11.92 1.40
N ALA A 5 13.89 -11.32 0.22
CA ALA A 5 12.80 -10.84 -0.61
C ALA A 5 11.79 -11.95 -0.97
N GLU A 6 12.28 -13.14 -1.30
CA GLU A 6 11.45 -14.28 -1.67
C GLU A 6 10.59 -14.80 -0.51
N GLU A 7 11.09 -14.75 0.72
CA GLU A 7 10.34 -15.15 1.91
C GLU A 7 9.26 -14.12 2.24
N ALA A 8 9.61 -12.83 2.22
CA ALA A 8 8.67 -11.75 2.46
C ALA A 8 7.51 -11.78 1.45
N LEU A 9 7.83 -11.98 0.17
CA LEU A 9 6.85 -12.11 -0.89
C LEU A 9 5.96 -13.35 -0.70
N ALA A 10 6.55 -14.52 -0.40
CA ALA A 10 5.79 -15.75 -0.20
C ALA A 10 4.81 -15.64 0.97
N ILE A 11 5.25 -15.05 2.10
CA ILE A 11 4.40 -14.82 3.27
C ILE A 11 3.28 -13.82 2.92
N GLY A 12 3.61 -12.68 2.31
CA GLY A 12 2.63 -11.66 1.95
C GLY A 12 1.54 -12.20 1.00
N VAL A 13 1.93 -12.95 -0.03
CA VAL A 13 0.99 -13.60 -0.96
C VAL A 13 0.14 -14.63 -0.25
N PHE A 14 0.72 -15.48 0.60
CA PHE A 14 -0.03 -16.46 1.38
C PHE A 14 -1.09 -15.78 2.25
N CYS A 15 -0.72 -14.73 2.99
CA CYS A 15 -1.63 -14.01 3.87
C CYS A 15 -2.77 -13.33 3.10
N ALA A 16 -2.46 -12.71 1.96
CA ALA A 16 -3.46 -12.12 1.06
C ALA A 16 -4.48 -13.15 0.54
N LEU A 17 -4.05 -14.39 0.26
CA LEU A 17 -4.92 -15.48 -0.19
C LEU A 17 -5.70 -16.15 0.97
N ARG A 18 -5.20 -16.07 2.20
CA ARG A 18 -5.79 -16.75 3.36
C ARG A 18 -6.73 -15.88 4.19
N GLY A 19 -6.51 -14.58 4.23
CA GLY A 19 -7.42 -13.65 4.93
C GLY A 19 -8.78 -13.58 4.24
N LYS A 20 -9.86 -13.49 5.03
CA LYS A 20 -11.23 -13.35 4.49
C LYS A 20 -11.54 -11.91 4.09
N ASP A 21 -10.84 -10.96 4.68
CA ASP A 21 -10.94 -9.53 4.41
C ASP A 21 -9.56 -8.86 4.58
N PHE A 22 -9.50 -7.56 4.32
CA PHE A 22 -8.26 -6.78 4.40
C PHE A 22 -7.61 -6.85 5.79
N GLU A 23 -8.43 -6.74 6.83
CA GLU A 23 -7.95 -6.71 8.21
C GLU A 23 -7.35 -8.06 8.60
N GLU A 24 -8.03 -9.16 8.31
CA GLU A 24 -7.55 -10.51 8.61
C GLU A 24 -6.27 -10.82 7.80
N ALA A 25 -6.22 -10.42 6.52
CA ALA A 25 -5.03 -10.65 5.68
C ALA A 25 -3.79 -9.94 6.24
N VAL A 26 -3.91 -8.67 6.61
CA VAL A 26 -2.79 -7.91 7.20
C VAL A 26 -2.46 -8.43 8.60
N ALA A 27 -3.46 -8.74 9.42
CA ALA A 27 -3.24 -9.25 10.78
C ALA A 27 -2.46 -10.57 10.79
N ILE A 28 -2.75 -11.49 9.86
CA ILE A 28 -1.98 -12.74 9.72
C ILE A 28 -0.54 -12.45 9.31
N ALA A 29 -0.33 -11.52 8.36
CA ALA A 29 1.00 -11.19 7.85
C ALA A 29 1.91 -10.58 8.92
N VAL A 30 1.38 -9.69 9.77
CA VAL A 30 2.20 -9.02 10.79
C VAL A 30 2.40 -9.84 12.06
N ASN A 31 1.63 -10.91 12.28
CA ASN A 31 1.66 -11.69 13.52
C ASN A 31 2.73 -12.80 13.51
N HIS A 32 3.98 -12.41 13.25
CA HIS A 32 5.14 -13.28 13.33
C HIS A 32 6.42 -12.50 13.70
N SER A 33 7.46 -13.20 14.18
CA SER A 33 8.69 -12.57 14.67
C SER A 33 9.74 -12.19 13.61
N GLY A 34 9.48 -12.45 12.32
CA GLY A 34 10.35 -12.00 11.22
C GLY A 34 10.05 -10.56 10.78
N ASP A 35 10.37 -10.26 9.51
CA ASP A 35 10.12 -8.97 8.82
C ASP A 35 8.63 -8.70 8.56
N SER A 36 7.91 -8.49 9.67
CA SER A 36 6.44 -8.41 9.73
C SER A 36 5.88 -7.15 9.07
N ASP A 37 6.63 -6.06 9.09
CA ASP A 37 6.30 -4.80 8.42
C ASP A 37 6.33 -4.94 6.89
N SER A 38 7.36 -5.58 6.33
CA SER A 38 7.44 -5.84 4.88
C SER A 38 6.35 -6.81 4.42
N THR A 39 6.13 -7.91 5.15
CA THR A 39 5.10 -8.90 4.81
C THR A 39 3.69 -8.33 4.93
N GLY A 40 3.43 -7.53 5.99
CA GLY A 40 2.18 -6.79 6.16
C GLY A 40 1.96 -5.78 5.04
N SER A 41 3.00 -5.06 4.63
CA SER A 41 2.94 -4.11 3.51
C SER A 41 2.60 -4.81 2.19
N ILE A 42 3.25 -5.93 1.88
CA ILE A 42 2.99 -6.72 0.67
C ILE A 42 1.55 -7.27 0.68
N ALA A 43 1.11 -7.87 1.78
CA ALA A 43 -0.25 -8.40 1.91
C ALA A 43 -1.30 -7.28 1.75
N GLY A 44 -1.12 -6.14 2.43
CA GLY A 44 -1.99 -4.98 2.34
C GLY A 44 -2.05 -4.39 0.93
N GLN A 45 -0.92 -4.28 0.23
CA GLN A 45 -0.87 -3.80 -1.15
C GLN A 45 -1.66 -4.72 -2.10
N ILE A 46 -1.48 -6.05 -2.00
CA ILE A 46 -2.18 -7.02 -2.85
C ILE A 46 -3.69 -6.93 -2.63
N VAL A 47 -4.14 -7.01 -1.37
CA VAL A 47 -5.58 -6.99 -1.06
C VAL A 47 -6.19 -5.62 -1.36
N GLY A 48 -5.50 -4.54 -0.99
CA GLY A 48 -5.95 -3.17 -1.24
C GLY A 48 -6.06 -2.82 -2.72
N THR A 49 -5.16 -3.34 -3.56
CA THR A 49 -5.26 -3.18 -5.03
C THR A 49 -6.48 -3.90 -5.59
N PHE A 50 -6.79 -5.09 -5.09
CA PHE A 50 -7.93 -5.88 -5.58
C PHE A 50 -9.28 -5.34 -5.09
N ALA A 51 -9.37 -4.94 -3.82
CA ALA A 51 -10.62 -4.55 -3.17
C ALA A 51 -10.87 -3.02 -3.10
N GLY A 52 -9.84 -2.22 -3.40
CA GLY A 52 -9.86 -0.76 -3.34
C GLY A 52 -9.65 -0.20 -1.92
N LYS A 53 -9.26 1.07 -1.81
CA LYS A 53 -8.88 1.71 -0.52
C LYS A 53 -9.96 1.71 0.57
N TRP A 54 -11.23 1.54 0.19
CA TRP A 54 -12.38 1.58 1.11
C TRP A 54 -12.44 0.41 2.09
N VAL A 55 -11.69 -0.67 1.84
CA VAL A 55 -11.62 -1.81 2.76
C VAL A 55 -10.67 -1.58 3.93
N ILE A 56 -9.86 -0.52 3.88
CA ILE A 56 -8.93 -0.19 4.96
C ILE A 56 -9.74 0.39 6.13
N PRO A 57 -9.63 -0.17 7.35
CA PRO A 57 -10.39 0.35 8.49
C PRO A 57 -10.04 1.80 8.80
N ALA A 58 -11.05 2.65 8.98
CA ALA A 58 -10.85 4.06 9.32
C ALA A 58 -9.94 4.24 10.55
N ARG A 59 -10.14 3.40 11.58
CA ARG A 59 -9.33 3.41 12.81
C ARG A 59 -7.84 3.12 12.60
N TRP A 60 -7.46 2.45 11.51
CA TRP A 60 -6.04 2.25 11.16
C TRP A 60 -5.49 3.47 10.44
N LEU A 61 -6.32 4.11 9.62
CA LEU A 61 -5.94 5.33 8.92
C LEU A 61 -5.83 6.53 9.88
N ASP A 62 -6.62 6.58 10.95
CA ASP A 62 -6.58 7.69 11.91
C ASP A 62 -5.25 7.78 12.67
N GLU A 63 -4.56 6.64 12.84
CA GLU A 63 -3.25 6.54 13.49
C GLU A 63 -2.09 6.50 12.47
N LEU A 64 -2.38 6.52 11.16
CA LEU A 64 -1.38 6.38 10.12
C LEU A 64 -0.58 7.68 9.96
N GLU A 65 0.70 7.61 10.32
CA GLU A 65 1.66 8.68 10.05
C GLU A 65 1.72 8.99 8.54
N LEU A 66 1.73 10.28 8.20
CA LEU A 66 1.77 10.78 6.82
C LEU A 66 0.59 10.33 5.94
N ARG A 67 -0.56 10.02 6.52
CA ARG A 67 -1.76 9.63 5.76
C ARG A 67 -2.09 10.60 4.63
N LEU A 68 -2.12 11.91 4.91
CA LEU A 68 -2.50 12.91 3.91
C LEU A 68 -1.51 12.93 2.75
N GLU A 69 -0.22 12.84 3.05
CA GLU A 69 0.86 12.81 2.06
C GLU A 69 0.78 11.55 1.20
N ILE A 70 0.50 10.38 1.80
CA ILE A 70 0.31 9.11 1.10
C ILE A 70 -0.92 9.17 0.19
N GLU A 71 -2.06 9.68 0.68
CA GLU A 71 -3.29 9.83 -0.10
C GLU A 71 -3.07 10.76 -1.30
N ILE A 72 -2.41 11.91 -1.06
CA ILE A 72 -2.03 12.85 -2.10
C ILE A 72 -1.12 12.19 -3.15
N LEU A 73 -0.10 11.44 -2.73
CA LEU A 73 0.82 10.77 -3.62
C LEU A 73 0.10 9.68 -4.46
N ALA A 74 -0.83 8.95 -3.85
CA ALA A 74 -1.63 7.94 -4.56
C ALA A 74 -2.55 8.58 -5.61
N ASP A 75 -3.23 9.67 -5.26
CA ASP A 75 -4.08 10.41 -6.20
C ASP A 75 -3.24 11.04 -7.33
N ASP A 76 -2.07 11.60 -7.01
CA ASP A 76 -1.16 12.17 -7.99
C ASP A 76 -0.61 11.10 -8.96
N LEU A 77 -0.28 9.92 -8.45
CA LEU A 77 0.14 8.77 -9.27
C LEU A 77 -1.00 8.34 -10.21
N TYR A 78 -2.21 8.20 -9.68
CA TYR A 78 -3.38 7.87 -10.49
C TYR A 78 -3.61 8.91 -11.59
N ASP A 79 -3.53 10.20 -11.25
CA ASP A 79 -3.73 11.32 -12.16
C ASP A 79 -2.71 11.34 -13.30
N CYS A 80 -1.43 11.11 -12.96
CA CYS A 80 -0.32 11.07 -13.91
C CYS A 80 -0.52 10.00 -15.00
N PHE A 81 -0.99 8.80 -14.60
CA PHE A 81 -1.12 7.66 -15.51
C PHE A 81 -2.50 7.53 -16.17
N HIS A 82 -3.59 7.98 -15.53
CA HIS A 82 -4.97 7.78 -16.01
C HIS A 82 -5.64 9.03 -16.56
N SER A 83 -5.20 10.22 -16.15
CA SER A 83 -5.71 11.48 -16.70
C SER A 83 -4.61 12.23 -17.44
N ARG A 84 -4.38 11.86 -18.71
CA ARG A 84 -3.65 12.72 -19.65
C ARG A 84 -4.38 14.07 -19.75
N GLY A 85 -4.03 15.03 -18.89
CA GLY A 85 -4.50 16.42 -19.04
C GLY A 85 -5.01 17.16 -17.80
N ARG A 86 -4.79 16.70 -16.56
CA ARG A 86 -5.15 17.52 -15.36
C ARG A 86 -4.07 18.50 -14.92
N ARG A 87 -2.79 18.15 -15.11
CA ARG A 87 -1.64 19.02 -14.83
C ARG A 87 -0.67 18.98 -16.00
N SER A 88 -0.02 20.10 -16.26
CA SER A 88 1.07 20.28 -17.20
C SER A 88 2.36 19.61 -16.69
N GLU A 89 3.32 19.38 -17.59
CA GLU A 89 4.64 18.85 -17.23
C GLU A 89 5.41 19.78 -16.28
N GLU A 90 5.24 21.09 -16.41
CA GLU A 90 5.87 22.08 -15.54
C GLU A 90 5.33 22.01 -14.11
N GLU A 91 4.00 21.87 -13.94
CA GLU A 91 3.38 21.66 -12.63
C GLU A 91 3.87 20.37 -11.97
N TRP A 92 4.05 19.30 -12.75
CA TRP A 92 4.62 18.05 -12.23
C TRP A 92 6.08 18.19 -11.81
N ARG A 93 6.92 18.86 -12.61
CA ARG A 93 8.33 19.13 -12.24
C ARG A 93 8.45 20.03 -11.02
N GLN A 94 7.57 21.01 -10.86
CA GLN A 94 7.60 21.86 -9.67
C GLN A 94 7.23 21.06 -8.41
N ARG A 95 6.26 20.16 -8.51
CA ARG A 95 5.80 19.33 -7.39
C ARG A 95 6.78 18.20 -7.05
N TYR A 96 7.37 17.57 -8.07
CA TYR A 96 8.34 16.48 -7.96
C TYR A 96 9.60 16.78 -8.78
N PRO A 97 10.52 17.62 -8.29
CA PRO A 97 11.66 18.13 -9.04
C PRO A 97 12.77 17.10 -9.34
N GLY A 98 12.61 15.86 -8.89
CA GLY A 98 13.52 14.74 -9.16
C GLY A 98 12.99 13.72 -10.17
N CYS A 99 11.82 13.96 -10.75
CA CYS A 99 11.15 13.09 -11.72
C CYS A 99 11.40 13.51 -13.17
#